data_AF-A0A5N5PGS9-F1
#
_entry.id   AF-A0A5N5PGS9-F1
#
_cell.length_a   1.000
_cell.length_b   1.000
_cell.length_c   1.000
_cell.angle_alpha   90.00
_cell.angle_beta   90.00
_cell.angle_gamma   90.00
#
_symmetry.space_group_name_H-M   'P 1'
#
loop_
_entity.id
_entity.type
_entity.pdbx_description
1 polymer ?
#
loop_
_entity_poly.entity_id
_entity_poly.type
_entity_poly.pdbx_seq_one_letter_code
_entity_poly.pdbx_strand_id
1 'polypeptide(L)'
;MVTAQFVPQKRSKVSPEVLALEHYHILDRSIRNVLSTELAELTMAQLVDGLPLAASGWDARGTLLRRGHPLTEHETLCNGVLEQTRAFRESFHPTMLFFYSYVRYILYAVVGSVY
;
A
#
# COMPACT_ATOMS: atom_id res chain seq x y z
N MET A 1 -20.12 28.69 28.04
CA MET A 1 -19.43 27.41 27.83
C MET A 1 -20.18 26.64 26.76
N VAL A 2 -19.61 26.48 25.56
CA VAL A 2 -20.21 25.64 24.51
C VAL A 2 -19.49 24.31 24.54
N THR A 3 -20.18 23.28 25.00
CA THR A 3 -19.69 21.90 24.99
C THR A 3 -19.81 21.39 23.55
N ALA A 4 -18.70 21.35 22.83
CA ALA A 4 -18.65 20.65 21.55
C ALA A 4 -18.80 19.15 21.84
N GLN A 5 -20.00 18.61 21.61
CA GLN A 5 -20.21 17.17 21.61
C GLN A 5 -19.52 16.60 20.36
N PHE A 6 -18.47 15.83 20.57
CA PHE A 6 -17.89 15.00 19.51
C PHE A 6 -18.93 13.91 19.18
N VAL A 7 -19.71 14.13 18.13
CA VAL A 7 -20.53 13.07 17.54
C VAL A 7 -19.56 12.12 16.84
N PRO A 8 -19.41 10.85 17.27
CA PRO A 8 -18.54 9.92 16.59
C PRO A 8 -19.08 9.71 15.17
N GLN A 9 -18.41 10.31 14.18
CA GLN A 9 -18.78 10.16 12.79
C GLN A 9 -18.59 8.68 12.43
N LYS A 10 -19.69 8.02 12.04
CA LYS A 10 -19.70 6.61 11.69
C LYS A 10 -18.68 6.36 10.58
N ARG A 11 -17.74 5.44 10.82
CA ARG A 11 -16.76 5.02 9.81
C ARG A 11 -17.54 4.48 8.61
N SER A 12 -17.50 5.20 7.50
CA SER A 12 -18.05 4.73 6.23
C SER A 12 -16.90 4.36 5.31
N LYS A 13 -17.06 3.27 4.56
CA LYS A 13 -16.14 2.93 3.46
C LYS A 13 -16.64 3.66 2.23
N VAL A 14 -15.76 4.41 1.58
CA VAL A 14 -16.04 5.14 0.33
C VAL A 14 -15.14 4.60 -0.78
N SER A 15 -15.70 4.49 -1.98
CA SER A 15 -14.96 4.16 -3.20
C SER A 15 -14.57 5.47 -3.92
N PRO A 16 -13.50 5.50 -4.73
CA PRO A 16 -13.16 6.64 -5.58
C PRO A 16 -14.29 7.13 -6.52
N GLU A 17 -15.34 6.35 -6.72
CA GLU A 17 -16.55 6.76 -7.47
C GLU A 17 -17.24 8.01 -6.90
N VAL A 18 -17.01 8.35 -5.62
CA VAL A 18 -17.55 9.58 -5.01
C VAL A 18 -16.85 10.84 -5.49
N LEU A 19 -15.70 10.72 -6.17
CA LEU A 19 -14.92 11.85 -6.66
C LEU A 19 -15.59 12.48 -7.90
N ALA A 20 -15.47 13.80 -8.02
CA ALA A 20 -15.77 14.48 -9.28
C ALA A 20 -14.89 13.90 -10.41
N LEU A 21 -15.42 13.88 -11.63
CA LEU A 21 -14.80 13.22 -12.78
C LEU A 21 -13.33 13.67 -13.01
N GLU A 22 -13.06 14.97 -12.88
CA GLU A 22 -11.71 15.55 -13.01
C GLU A 22 -10.72 14.99 -11.97
N HIS A 23 -11.15 14.88 -10.70
CA HIS A 23 -10.34 14.33 -9.63
C HIS A 23 -10.16 12.82 -9.77
N TYR A 24 -11.18 12.11 -10.23
CA TYR A 24 -11.10 10.68 -10.53
C TYR A 24 -10.05 10.41 -11.61
N HIS A 25 -10.06 11.17 -12.71
CA HIS A 25 -9.09 10.99 -13.79
C HIS A 25 -7.64 11.27 -13.34
N ILE A 26 -7.43 12.29 -12.51
CA ILE A 26 -6.10 12.57 -11.93
C ILE A 26 -5.64 11.41 -11.05
N LEU A 27 -6.53 10.87 -10.22
CA LEU A 27 -6.23 9.72 -9.36
C LEU A 27 -5.90 8.47 -10.19
N ASP A 28 -6.74 8.10 -11.16
CA ASP A 28 -6.53 6.95 -12.04
C ASP A 28 -5.19 7.05 -12.77
N ARG A 29 -4.90 8.19 -13.38
CA ARG A 29 -3.61 8.44 -14.05
C ARG A 29 -2.44 8.32 -13.09
N SER A 30 -2.55 8.89 -11.89
CA SER A 30 -1.47 8.85 -10.89
C SER A 30 -1.18 7.42 -10.45
N ILE A 31 -2.21 6.61 -10.20
CA ILE A 31 -2.04 5.21 -9.84
C ILE A 31 -1.40 4.45 -11.00
N ARG A 32 -1.89 4.61 -12.23
CA ARG A 32 -1.30 3.96 -13.42
C ARG A 32 0.18 4.29 -13.61
N ASN A 33 0.57 5.55 -13.41
CA ASN A 33 1.97 5.97 -13.51
C ASN A 33 2.86 5.29 -12.45
N VAL A 34 2.37 5.13 -11.22
CA VAL A 34 3.11 4.40 -10.18
C VAL A 34 3.21 2.92 -10.55
N LEU A 35 2.10 2.31 -10.96
CA LEU A 35 2.06 0.88 -11.33
C LEU A 35 2.84 0.53 -12.60
N SER A 36 3.15 1.51 -13.45
CA SER A 36 4.00 1.31 -14.63
C SER A 36 5.50 1.29 -14.31
N THR A 37 5.90 1.57 -13.08
CA THR A 37 7.32 1.50 -12.69
C THR A 37 7.77 0.05 -12.49
N GLU A 38 9.02 -0.24 -12.83
CA GLU A 38 9.63 -1.56 -12.60
C GLU A 38 9.61 -1.94 -11.12
N LEU A 39 9.84 -0.97 -10.23
CA LEU A 39 9.80 -1.19 -8.79
C LEU A 39 8.41 -1.63 -8.31
N ALA A 40 7.34 -0.99 -8.82
CA ALA A 40 5.99 -1.38 -8.49
C ALA A 40 5.64 -2.76 -9.06
N GLU A 41 6.02 -3.05 -10.31
CA GLU A 41 5.82 -4.38 -10.91
C GLU A 41 6.52 -5.47 -10.07
N LEU A 42 7.80 -5.27 -9.73
CA LEU A 42 8.56 -6.22 -8.93
C LEU A 42 8.00 -6.39 -7.52
N THR A 43 7.54 -5.31 -6.90
CA THR A 43 6.93 -5.36 -5.56
C THR A 43 5.59 -6.10 -5.59
N MET A 44 4.74 -5.82 -6.57
CA MET A 44 3.49 -6.57 -6.75
C MET A 44 3.75 -8.04 -7.06
N ALA A 45 4.78 -8.34 -7.87
CA ALA A 45 5.15 -9.70 -8.17
C ALA A 45 5.56 -10.48 -6.93
N GLN A 46 6.36 -9.90 -6.03
CA GLN A 46 6.68 -10.52 -4.75
C GLN A 46 5.44 -10.75 -3.86
N LEU A 47 4.44 -9.86 -3.92
CA LEU A 47 3.16 -10.07 -3.21
C LEU A 47 2.37 -11.24 -3.80
N VAL A 48 2.33 -11.37 -5.13
CA VAL A 48 1.68 -12.48 -5.83
C VAL A 48 2.40 -13.81 -5.59
N ASP A 49 3.75 -13.78 -5.56
CA ASP A 49 4.59 -14.92 -5.21
C ASP A 49 4.37 -15.40 -3.77
N GLY A 50 3.92 -14.48 -2.90
CA GLY A 50 3.69 -14.73 -1.48
C GLY A 50 4.96 -14.65 -0.63
N LEU A 51 6.12 -14.38 -1.24
CA LEU A 51 7.40 -14.21 -0.57
C LEU A 51 8.20 -13.05 -1.17
N PRO A 52 8.85 -12.21 -0.34
CA PRO A 52 9.78 -11.24 -0.84
C PRO A 52 11.04 -11.91 -1.40
N LEU A 53 11.72 -11.27 -2.34
CA LEU A 53 13.07 -11.65 -2.73
C LEU A 53 14.02 -11.43 -1.56
N ALA A 54 15.05 -12.26 -1.47
CA ALA A 54 16.09 -12.18 -0.44
C ALA A 54 16.66 -10.74 -0.35
N ALA A 55 16.93 -10.12 -1.50
CA ALA A 55 17.40 -8.74 -1.59
C ALA A 55 16.45 -7.74 -0.89
N SER A 56 15.14 -7.85 -1.13
CA SER A 56 14.13 -7.00 -0.49
C SER A 56 14.03 -7.27 1.02
N GLY A 57 14.22 -8.51 1.46
CA GLY A 57 14.26 -8.85 2.88
C GLY A 57 15.51 -8.33 3.61
N TRP A 58 16.66 -8.28 2.93
CA TRP A 58 17.89 -7.70 3.47
C TRP A 58 17.85 -6.18 3.56
N ASP A 59 17.21 -5.52 2.60
CA ASP A 59 17.06 -4.05 2.57
C ASP A 59 16.01 -3.52 3.56
N ALA A 60 15.20 -4.40 4.14
CA ALA A 60 14.16 -4.03 5.09
C ALA A 60 14.75 -3.39 6.37
N ARG A 61 14.22 -2.22 6.76
CA ARG A 61 14.57 -1.57 8.02
C ARG A 61 14.31 -2.50 9.20
N GLY A 62 15.33 -2.74 10.02
CA GLY A 62 15.22 -3.62 11.19
C GLY A 62 15.10 -5.10 10.83
N THR A 63 15.66 -5.51 9.69
CA THR A 63 15.63 -6.89 9.21
C THR A 63 15.97 -7.90 10.31
N LEU A 64 15.12 -8.92 10.42
CA LEU A 64 15.29 -10.05 11.32
C LEU A 64 15.90 -11.26 10.60
N LEU A 65 16.28 -11.09 9.33
CA LEU A 65 16.93 -12.14 8.57
C LEU A 65 18.27 -12.48 9.21
N ARG A 66 18.46 -13.79 9.43
CA ARG A 66 19.69 -14.37 9.93
C ARG A 66 20.21 -15.33 8.87
N ARG A 67 21.52 -15.62 8.95
CA ARG A 67 22.14 -16.63 8.09
C ARG A 67 21.38 -17.95 8.20
N GLY A 68 21.01 -18.54 7.06
CA GLY A 68 20.26 -19.80 6.99
C GLY A 68 18.74 -19.66 7.14
N HIS A 69 18.20 -18.44 7.18
CA HIS A 69 16.75 -18.24 7.11
C HIS A 69 16.25 -18.68 5.72
N PRO A 70 15.14 -19.42 5.58
CA PRO A 70 14.70 -19.96 4.28
C PRO A 70 14.55 -18.91 3.16
N LEU A 71 14.17 -17.68 3.53
CA LEU A 71 14.07 -16.55 2.60
C LEU A 71 15.42 -16.16 1.96
N THR A 72 16.57 -16.50 2.55
CA THR A 72 17.88 -16.12 1.99
C THR A 72 18.16 -16.76 0.65
N GLU A 73 17.51 -17.90 0.36
CA GLU A 73 17.63 -18.63 -0.90
C GLU A 73 16.58 -18.19 -1.95
N HIS A 74 15.64 -17.31 -1.57
CA HIS A 74 14.59 -16.82 -2.48
C HIS A 74 15.11 -15.66 -3.34
N GLU A 75 16.01 -15.96 -4.26
CA GLU A 75 16.70 -14.95 -5.08
C GLU A 75 15.91 -14.52 -6.32
N THR A 76 14.97 -15.35 -6.77
CA THR A 76 14.18 -15.13 -7.99
C THR A 76 12.71 -15.43 -7.75
N LEU A 77 11.84 -14.78 -8.52
CA LEU A 77 10.40 -15.02 -8.46
C LEU A 77 10.05 -16.42 -8.97
N CYS A 78 8.99 -17.02 -8.46
CA CYS A 78 8.46 -18.26 -9.00
C CYS A 78 7.98 -18.09 -10.45
N ASN A 79 8.07 -19.17 -11.24
CA ASN A 79 7.68 -19.18 -12.64
C ASN A 79 6.20 -18.75 -12.83
N GLY A 80 5.94 -17.84 -13.76
CA GLY A 80 4.59 -17.38 -14.10
C GLY A 80 4.05 -16.25 -13.21
N VAL A 81 4.77 -15.85 -12.15
CA VAL A 81 4.32 -14.79 -11.24
C VAL A 81 4.30 -13.42 -11.92
N LEU A 82 5.28 -13.13 -12.77
CA LEU A 82 5.34 -11.85 -13.50
C LEU A 82 4.16 -11.70 -14.47
N GLU A 83 3.81 -12.76 -15.19
CA GLU A 83 2.68 -12.81 -16.10
C GLU A 83 1.37 -12.59 -15.36
N GLN A 84 1.17 -13.28 -14.24
CA GLN A 84 0.01 -13.09 -13.36
C GLN A 84 -0.08 -11.66 -12.82
N THR A 85 1.06 -11.09 -12.43
CA THR A 85 1.15 -9.72 -11.91
C THR A 85 0.77 -8.70 -12.98
N ARG A 86 1.26 -8.88 -14.21
CA ARG A 86 0.92 -8.00 -15.35
C ARG A 86 -0.55 -8.09 -15.69
N ALA A 87 -1.12 -9.30 -15.75
CA ALA A 87 -2.54 -9.51 -15.97
C ALA A 87 -3.40 -8.83 -14.88
N PHE A 88 -3.01 -8.96 -13.61
CA PHE A 88 -3.67 -8.26 -12.51
C PHE A 88 -3.59 -6.74 -12.69
N ARG A 89 -2.41 -6.19 -12.96
CA ARG A 89 -2.19 -4.75 -13.17
C ARG A 89 -3.06 -4.21 -14.31
N GLU A 90 -3.18 -4.95 -15.41
CA GLU A 90 -3.99 -4.56 -16.57
C GLU A 90 -5.49 -4.55 -16.25
N SER A 91 -5.95 -5.45 -15.37
CA SER A 91 -7.34 -5.50 -14.90
C SER A 91 -7.67 -4.52 -13.77
N PHE A 92 -6.66 -3.84 -13.20
CA PHE A 92 -6.84 -3.01 -12.03
C PHE A 92 -7.61 -1.73 -12.35
N HIS A 93 -8.63 -1.45 -11.53
CA HIS A 93 -9.38 -0.20 -11.55
C HIS A 93 -9.41 0.45 -10.16
N PRO A 94 -9.24 1.79 -10.05
CA PRO A 94 -9.28 2.48 -8.75
C PRO A 94 -10.56 2.25 -7.95
N THR A 95 -11.69 1.96 -8.61
CA THR A 95 -12.98 1.67 -7.96
C THR A 95 -13.00 0.36 -7.17
N MET A 96 -11.99 -0.50 -7.35
CA MET A 96 -11.78 -1.69 -6.52
C MET A 96 -11.29 -1.32 -5.10
N LEU A 97 -10.83 -0.08 -4.88
CA LEU A 97 -10.32 0.38 -3.60
C LEU A 97 -11.43 0.95 -2.72
N PHE A 98 -11.31 0.72 -1.41
CA PHE A 98 -12.18 1.31 -0.40
C PHE A 98 -11.36 2.06 0.64
N PHE A 99 -11.73 3.31 0.88
CA PHE A 99 -11.11 4.17 1.87
C PHE A 99 -12.07 4.37 3.04
N TYR A 100 -11.55 4.40 4.26
CA TYR A 100 -12.35 4.90 5.36
C TYR A 100 -12.50 6.41 5.20
N SER A 101 -13.72 6.92 5.32
CA SER A 101 -14.07 8.34 5.16
C SER A 101 -13.48 9.27 6.22
N TYR A 102 -12.53 8.79 7.02
CA TYR A 102 -11.89 9.54 8.10
C TYR A 102 -10.37 9.37 7.99
N VAL A 103 -9.66 10.49 7.85
CA VAL A 103 -8.19 10.55 7.97
C VAL A 103 -7.86 10.95 9.40
N ARG A 104 -7.20 10.07 10.16
CA ARG A 104 -6.74 10.40 11.52
C ARG A 104 -5.52 11.30 11.41
N TYR A 105 -5.70 12.60 11.56
CA TYR A 105 -4.60 13.51 11.87
C TYR A 105 -4.04 13.14 13.25
N ILE A 106 -2.94 12.39 13.30
CA ILE A 106 -2.13 12.30 14.52
C ILE A 106 -1.15 13.47 14.45
N LEU A 107 -1.57 14.63 14.95
CA LEU A 107 -0.68 15.74 15.25
C LEU A 107 -0.01 15.45 16.59
N TYR A 108 1.31 15.27 16.56
CA TYR A 108 2.30 15.24 17.65
C TYR A 108 1.83 15.07 19.11
N ALA A 109 2.17 13.92 19.70
CA ALA A 109 2.49 13.82 21.12
C ALA A 109 3.87 13.14 21.28
N VAL A 110 4.90 13.79 20.75
CA VAL A 110 6.31 13.58 21.17
C VAL A 110 6.86 14.93 21.62
N VAL A 111 6.16 15.60 22.54
CA VAL A 111 6.72 16.63 23.41
C VAL A 111 6.06 16.42 24.76
N GLY A 112 6.77 15.78 25.70
CA GLY A 112 6.22 15.48 27.02
C GLY A 112 6.84 14.29 27.76
N SER A 113 8.03 13.81 27.37
CA SER A 113 8.80 12.87 28.19
C SER A 113 10.26 13.28 28.27
N VAL A 114 10.49 14.52 28.68
CA VAL A 114 11.64 14.91 29.51
C VAL A 114 11.15 16.10 30.33
N TYR A 115 10.71 15.84 31.56
CA TYR A 115 10.97 16.60 32.80
C TYR A 115 10.28 15.86 33.94
#